data_AF-A0A5C1M7D3-F1
#
_entry.id   AF-A0A5C1M7D3-F1
#
_cell.length_a   1.000
_cell.length_b   1.000
_cell.length_c   1.000
_cell.angle_alpha   90.00
_cell.angle_beta   90.00
_cell.angle_gamma   90.00
#
_symmetry.space_group_name_H-M   'P 1'
#
loop_
_entity.id
_entity.type
_entity.pdbx_description
1 polymer ?
#
loop_
_entity_poly.entity_id
_entity_poly.type
_entity_poly.pdbx_seq_one_letter_code
_entity_poly.pdbx_strand_id
1 'polypeptide(L)'
;MKNFKAIAGILLVFLMGAAGGALVTHMVQKAHFEQSILANRKMREEVIVERLTRELGLDGSQQEQVKAITHETHEGIGRLKKQIHPQIEALLATGQQRMEAVLRPDQREKFKKLVAERRADKHQKDDDRGRK
;
A
#
# COMPACT_ATOMS: atom_id res chain seq x y z
N MET A 1 19.90 33.58 -32.74
CA MET A 1 18.83 33.05 -31.87
C MET A 1 17.82 32.20 -32.68
N LYS A 2 18.24 31.12 -33.36
CA LYS A 2 17.35 30.38 -34.31
C LYS A 2 17.02 28.95 -33.84
N ASN A 3 17.76 28.48 -32.85
CA ASN A 3 17.76 27.12 -32.29
C ASN A 3 16.90 27.00 -31.02
N PHE A 4 16.46 28.12 -30.42
CA PHE A 4 15.60 28.11 -29.24
C PHE A 4 14.21 27.52 -29.52
N LYS A 5 13.65 27.77 -30.71
CA LYS A 5 12.37 27.20 -31.15
C LYS A 5 12.45 25.68 -31.32
N ALA A 6 13.59 25.17 -31.80
CA ALA A 6 13.83 23.73 -31.93
C ALA A 6 14.01 23.06 -30.55
N ILE A 7 14.77 23.68 -29.64
CA ILE A 7 14.95 23.20 -28.27
C ILE A 7 13.63 23.19 -27.50
N ALA A 8 12.80 24.23 -27.65
CA ALA A 8 11.48 24.30 -27.03
C ALA A 8 10.54 23.18 -27.54
N GLY A 9 10.58 22.86 -28.84
CA GLY A 9 9.80 21.76 -29.41
C GLY A 9 10.23 20.40 -28.85
N ILE A 10 11.53 20.15 -28.74
CA ILE A 10 12.08 18.90 -28.18
C ILE A 10 11.70 18.75 -26.70
N LEU A 11 11.81 19.83 -25.92
CA LEU A 11 11.41 19.83 -24.50
C LEU A 11 9.91 19.55 -24.33
N LEU A 12 9.07 20.08 -25.21
CA LEU A 12 7.62 19.87 -25.15
C LEU A 12 7.25 18.40 -25.42
N VAL A 13 7.87 17.77 -26.44
CA VAL A 13 7.68 16.34 -26.72
C VAL A 13 8.18 15.49 -25.56
N PHE A 14 9.31 15.85 -24.96
CA PHE A 14 9.86 15.16 -23.80
C PHE A 14 8.94 15.24 -22.58
N LEU A 15 8.35 16.42 -22.30
CA LEU A 15 7.41 16.61 -21.20
C LEU A 15 6.11 15.81 -21.42
N MET A 16 5.59 15.77 -22.65
CA MET A 16 4.44 14.91 -22.97
C MET A 16 4.76 13.42 -22.82
N GLY A 17 5.96 12.98 -23.24
CA GLY A 17 6.42 11.61 -23.03
C GLY A 17 6.57 11.26 -21.55
N ALA A 18 7.13 12.16 -20.75
CA ALA A 18 7.30 11.97 -19.31
C ALA A 18 5.95 11.94 -18.57
N ALA A 19 5.00 12.82 -18.94
CA ALA A 19 3.66 12.82 -18.36
C ALA A 19 2.86 11.57 -18.74
N GLY A 20 2.94 11.15 -20.02
CA GLY A 20 2.32 9.91 -20.50
C GLY A 20 2.91 8.68 -19.81
N GLY A 21 4.24 8.61 -19.72
CA GLY A 21 4.95 7.56 -18.99
C GLY A 21 4.56 7.50 -17.52
N ALA A 22 4.52 8.64 -16.82
CA ALA A 22 4.13 8.70 -15.41
C ALA A 22 2.69 8.21 -15.18
N LEU A 23 1.74 8.56 -16.06
CA LEU A 23 0.36 8.09 -15.97
C LEU A 23 0.25 6.57 -16.20
N VAL A 24 0.93 6.05 -17.23
CA VAL A 24 0.95 4.61 -17.52
C VAL A 24 1.62 3.85 -16.38
N THR A 25 2.76 4.30 -15.89
CA THR A 25 3.45 3.69 -14.74
C THR A 25 2.57 3.72 -13.49
N HIS A 26 1.88 4.82 -13.21
CA HIS A 26 0.98 4.90 -12.05
C HIS A 26 -0.19 3.91 -12.13
N MET A 27 -0.78 3.72 -13.33
CA MET A 27 -1.85 2.73 -13.54
C MET A 27 -1.35 1.29 -13.48
N VAL A 28 -0.23 0.99 -14.15
CA VAL A 28 0.40 -0.34 -14.18
C VAL A 28 0.87 -0.75 -12.79
N GLN A 29 1.46 0.18 -12.03
CA GLN A 29 1.93 -0.07 -10.68
C GLN A 29 0.76 -0.32 -9.72
N LYS A 30 -0.37 0.37 -9.89
CA LYS A 30 -1.60 0.08 -9.13
C LYS A 30 -2.18 -1.31 -9.47
N ALA A 31 -2.23 -1.67 -10.76
CA ALA A 31 -2.76 -2.97 -11.20
C ALA A 31 -1.87 -4.15 -10.76
N HIS A 32 -0.55 -4.04 -10.92
CA HIS A 32 0.40 -5.06 -10.45
C HIS A 32 0.44 -5.15 -8.92
N PHE A 33 0.25 -4.04 -8.20
CA PHE A 33 0.17 -4.02 -6.74
C PHE A 33 -1.10 -4.70 -6.22
N GLU A 34 -2.25 -4.48 -6.87
CA GLU A 34 -3.47 -5.22 -6.52
C GLU A 34 -3.30 -6.73 -6.74
N GLN A 35 -2.65 -7.12 -7.85
CA GLN A 35 -2.42 -8.52 -8.19
C GLN A 35 -1.40 -9.21 -7.25
N SER A 36 -0.34 -8.52 -6.83
CA SER A 36 0.67 -9.07 -5.90
C SER A 36 0.14 -9.18 -4.47
N ILE A 37 -0.65 -8.20 -4.01
CA ILE A 37 -1.35 -8.28 -2.71
C ILE A 37 -2.33 -9.45 -2.71
N LEU A 38 -3.09 -9.66 -3.79
CA LEU A 38 -4.00 -10.80 -3.91
C LEU A 38 -3.24 -12.14 -3.87
N ALA A 39 -2.10 -12.25 -4.56
CA ALA A 39 -1.27 -13.45 -4.54
C ALA A 39 -0.70 -13.76 -3.15
N ASN A 40 -0.19 -12.75 -2.43
CA ASN A 40 0.39 -12.92 -1.10
C ASN A 40 -0.69 -13.24 -0.04
N ARG A 41 -1.90 -12.68 -0.21
CA ARG A 41 -3.08 -13.05 0.59
C ARG A 41 -3.46 -14.51 0.38
N LYS A 42 -3.53 -14.95 -0.88
CA LYS A 42 -3.87 -16.33 -1.24
C LYS A 42 -2.86 -17.33 -0.66
N MET A 43 -1.57 -17.01 -0.70
CA MET A 43 -0.52 -17.83 -0.07
C MET A 43 -0.71 -17.95 1.45
N ARG A 44 -1.09 -16.86 2.15
CA ARG A 44 -1.39 -16.93 3.60
C ARG A 44 -2.64 -17.73 3.92
N GLU A 45 -3.68 -17.62 3.11
CA GLU A 45 -4.90 -18.44 3.25
C GLU A 45 -4.58 -19.92 3.08
N GLU A 46 -3.80 -20.28 2.06
CA GLU A 46 -3.39 -21.65 1.80
C GLU A 46 -2.56 -22.24 2.96
N VAL A 47 -1.63 -21.48 3.54
CA VAL A 47 -0.84 -21.91 4.72
C VAL A 47 -1.74 -22.15 5.95
N ILE A 48 -2.76 -21.33 6.16
CA ILE A 48 -3.70 -21.49 7.27
C ILE A 48 -4.54 -22.76 7.07
N VAL A 49 -5.09 -22.94 5.87
CA VAL A 49 -5.90 -24.12 5.54
C VAL A 49 -5.06 -25.38 5.64
N GLU A 50 -3.84 -25.40 5.09
CA GLU A 50 -2.94 -26.55 5.15
C GLU A 50 -2.59 -26.93 6.60
N ARG A 51 -2.33 -25.93 7.45
CA ARG A 51 -2.08 -26.16 8.87
C ARG A 51 -3.31 -26.78 9.56
N LEU A 52 -4.50 -26.24 9.31
CA LEU A 52 -5.75 -26.75 9.90
C LEU A 52 -6.08 -28.16 9.38
N THR A 53 -5.86 -28.41 8.10
CA THR A 53 -6.00 -29.75 7.50
C THR A 53 -5.11 -30.76 8.20
N ARG A 54 -3.83 -30.41 8.42
CA ARG A 54 -2.87 -31.30 9.08
C ARG A 54 -3.17 -31.51 10.57
N GLU A 55 -3.52 -30.46 11.31
CA GLU A 55 -3.75 -30.54 12.75
C GLU A 55 -5.10 -31.20 13.10
N LEU A 56 -6.11 -31.06 12.24
CA LEU A 56 -7.47 -31.57 12.50
C LEU A 56 -7.84 -32.82 11.68
N GLY A 57 -6.98 -33.22 10.73
CA GLY A 57 -7.23 -34.37 9.86
C GLY A 57 -8.43 -34.13 8.93
N LEU A 58 -8.54 -32.94 8.36
CA LEU A 58 -9.69 -32.57 7.52
C LEU A 58 -9.74 -33.42 6.25
N ASP A 59 -10.93 -33.96 5.94
CA ASP A 59 -11.19 -34.59 4.64
C ASP A 59 -11.33 -33.55 3.51
N GLY A 60 -11.43 -34.02 2.26
CA GLY A 60 -11.50 -33.13 1.10
C GLY A 60 -12.69 -32.17 1.12
N SER A 61 -13.86 -32.62 1.59
CA SER A 61 -15.05 -31.75 1.67
C SER A 61 -14.89 -30.70 2.77
N GLN A 62 -14.33 -31.10 3.91
CA GLN A 62 -14.04 -30.19 5.02
C GLN A 62 -12.97 -29.16 4.64
N GLN A 63 -11.93 -29.56 3.91
CA GLN A 63 -10.88 -28.66 3.45
C GLN A 63 -11.44 -27.56 2.52
N GLU A 64 -12.31 -27.92 1.59
CA GLU A 64 -12.96 -26.94 0.71
C GLU A 64 -13.82 -25.94 1.49
N GLN A 65 -14.59 -26.41 2.47
CA GLN A 65 -15.40 -25.55 3.33
C GLN A 65 -14.53 -24.61 4.18
N VAL A 66 -13.47 -25.12 4.80
CA VAL A 66 -12.54 -24.31 5.60
C VAL A 66 -11.81 -23.27 4.74
N LYS A 67 -11.46 -23.62 3.49
CA LYS A 67 -10.89 -22.68 2.53
C LYS A 67 -11.86 -21.54 2.21
N ALA A 68 -13.13 -21.87 1.93
CA ALA A 68 -14.15 -20.86 1.64
C ALA A 68 -14.37 -19.91 2.84
N ILE A 69 -14.49 -20.45 4.05
CA ILE A 69 -14.66 -19.66 5.29
C ILE A 69 -13.46 -18.74 5.53
N THR A 70 -12.24 -19.26 5.35
CA THR A 70 -11.01 -18.49 5.55
C THR A 70 -10.92 -17.34 4.54
N HIS A 71 -11.25 -17.61 3.28
CA HIS A 71 -11.27 -16.61 2.21
C HIS A 71 -12.29 -15.49 2.50
N GLU A 72 -13.54 -15.86 2.79
CA GLU A 72 -14.60 -14.88 3.10
C GLU A 72 -14.25 -14.02 4.31
N THR A 73 -13.68 -14.63 5.35
CA THR A 73 -13.23 -13.93 6.55
C THR A 73 -12.15 -12.90 6.22
N HIS A 74 -11.17 -13.29 5.41
CA HIS A 74 -10.07 -12.40 5.05
C HIS A 74 -10.50 -11.25 4.13
N GLU A 75 -11.47 -11.50 3.25
CA GLU A 75 -12.13 -10.44 2.50
C GLU A 75 -12.90 -9.49 3.41
N GLY A 76 -13.66 -10.01 4.36
CA GLY A 76 -14.41 -9.23 5.36
C GLY A 76 -13.49 -8.30 6.16
N ILE A 77 -12.37 -8.83 6.66
CA ILE A 77 -11.32 -8.04 7.32
C ILE A 77 -10.75 -6.98 6.38
N GLY A 78 -10.54 -7.32 5.11
CA GLY A 78 -10.08 -6.40 4.08
C GLY A 78 -11.02 -5.21 3.89
N ARG A 79 -12.33 -5.47 3.79
CA ARG A 79 -13.38 -4.45 3.68
C ARG A 79 -13.44 -3.57 4.92
N LEU A 80 -13.43 -4.17 6.10
CA LEU A 80 -13.44 -3.45 7.37
C LEU A 80 -12.23 -2.54 7.51
N LYS A 81 -11.04 -3.04 7.17
CA LYS A 81 -9.81 -2.24 7.18
C LYS A 81 -9.92 -1.04 6.24
N LYS A 82 -10.44 -1.21 5.02
CA LYS A 82 -10.62 -0.09 4.06
C LYS A 82 -11.56 0.99 4.62
N GLN A 83 -12.59 0.61 5.38
CA GLN A 83 -13.54 1.54 5.99
C GLN A 83 -12.97 2.27 7.21
N ILE A 84 -12.20 1.58 8.05
CA ILE A 84 -11.68 2.14 9.32
C ILE A 84 -10.35 2.88 9.13
N HIS A 85 -9.51 2.46 8.18
CA HIS A 85 -8.21 3.06 7.92
C HIS A 85 -8.23 4.60 7.78
N PRO A 86 -9.13 5.22 6.99
CA PRO A 86 -9.17 6.69 6.90
C PRO A 86 -9.50 7.36 8.25
N GLN A 87 -10.31 6.72 9.09
CA GLN A 87 -10.67 7.25 10.41
C GLN A 87 -9.46 7.20 11.36
N ILE A 88 -8.67 6.13 11.30
CA ILE A 88 -7.42 6.02 12.05
C ILE A 88 -6.42 7.08 11.59
N GLU A 89 -6.21 7.25 10.28
CA GLU A 89 -5.27 8.25 9.77
C GLU A 89 -5.70 9.68 10.12
N ALA A 90 -7.00 9.97 10.10
CA ALA A 90 -7.54 11.25 10.58
C ALA A 90 -7.26 11.47 12.07
N LEU A 91 -7.52 10.47 12.92
CA LEU A 91 -7.24 10.54 14.36
C LEU A 91 -5.74 10.77 14.64
N LEU A 92 -4.87 10.08 13.91
CA LEU A 92 -3.43 10.27 14.01
C LEU A 92 -2.99 11.66 13.55
N ALA A 93 -3.58 12.19 12.48
CA ALA A 93 -3.31 13.55 12.00
C ALA A 93 -3.71 14.61 13.04
N THR A 94 -4.89 14.46 13.66
CA THR A 94 -5.32 15.34 14.77
C THR A 94 -4.37 15.24 15.96
N GLY A 95 -3.94 14.03 16.33
CA GLY A 95 -2.94 13.83 17.38
C GLY A 95 -1.60 14.52 17.05
N GLN A 96 -1.16 14.43 15.81
CA GLN A 96 0.04 15.10 15.30
C GLN A 96 -0.06 16.62 15.46
N GLN A 97 -1.17 17.23 15.04
CA GLN A 97 -1.38 18.68 15.17
C GLN A 97 -1.37 19.14 16.63
N ARG A 98 -2.00 18.38 17.53
CA ARG A 98 -2.01 18.67 18.97
C ARG A 98 -0.60 18.60 19.57
N MET A 99 0.20 17.61 19.15
CA MET A 99 1.60 17.53 19.55
C MET A 99 2.41 18.72 19.00
N GLU A 100 2.25 19.08 17.73
CA GLU A 100 2.96 20.23 17.15
C GLU A 100 2.65 21.56 17.85
N ALA A 101 1.43 21.73 18.36
CA ALA A 101 1.00 22.93 19.09
C ALA A 101 1.73 23.12 20.43
N VAL A 102 2.16 22.04 21.09
CA VAL A 102 2.87 22.10 22.39
C VAL A 102 4.39 22.07 22.24
N LEU A 103 4.90 21.86 21.03
CA LEU A 103 6.34 21.77 20.77
C LEU A 103 6.95 23.15 20.44
N ARG A 104 8.15 23.39 20.97
CA ARG A 104 8.94 24.55 20.57
C ARG A 104 9.35 24.47 19.09
N PRO A 105 9.68 25.60 18.43
CA PRO A 105 10.03 25.60 17.01
C PRO A 105 11.15 24.63 16.62
N ASP A 106 12.20 24.52 17.44
CA ASP A 106 13.32 23.59 17.26
C ASP A 106 12.88 22.12 17.32
N GLN A 107 11.90 21.80 18.18
CA GLN A 107 11.38 20.46 18.37
C GLN A 107 10.38 20.06 17.27
N ARG A 108 9.64 21.03 16.72
CA ARG A 108 8.67 20.79 15.63
C ARG A 108 9.34 20.24 14.38
N GLU A 109 10.49 20.78 13.99
CA GLU A 109 11.22 20.30 12.82
C GLU A 109 11.76 18.87 13.01
N LYS A 110 12.25 18.56 14.21
CA LYS A 110 12.64 17.18 14.55
C LYS A 110 11.45 16.22 14.53
N PHE A 111 10.31 16.65 15.08
CA PHE A 111 9.09 15.85 15.12
C PHE A 111 8.54 15.55 13.72
N LYS A 112 8.51 16.54 12.82
CA LYS A 112 8.10 16.35 11.41
C LYS A 112 8.97 15.30 10.71
N LYS A 113 10.29 15.31 10.92
CA LYS A 113 11.20 14.30 10.36
C LYS A 113 10.87 12.89 10.87
N LEU A 114 10.68 12.74 12.19
CA LEU A 114 10.31 11.45 12.78
C LEU A 114 8.97 10.90 12.25
N VAL A 115 7.99 11.79 12.01
CA VAL A 115 6.72 11.40 11.41
C VAL A 115 6.89 11.01 9.94
N ALA A 116 7.68 11.77 9.18
CA ALA A 116 7.96 11.49 7.77
C ALA A 116 8.71 10.15 7.60
N GLU A 117 9.71 9.88 8.43
CA GLU A 117 10.44 8.60 8.46
C GLU A 117 9.50 7.43 8.73
N ARG A 118 8.62 7.52 9.73
CA ARG A 118 7.63 6.46 9.98
C ARG A 118 6.65 6.26 8.83
N ARG A 119 6.26 7.32 8.12
CA ARG A 119 5.39 7.21 6.94
C ARG A 119 6.14 6.55 5.78
N ALA A 120 7.38 6.95 5.54
CA ALA A 120 8.25 6.34 4.52
C ALA A 120 8.50 4.86 4.82
N ASP A 121 8.78 4.49 6.06
CA ASP A 121 8.94 3.08 6.47
C ASP A 121 7.66 2.26 6.28
N LYS A 122 6.47 2.87 6.49
CA LYS A 122 5.18 2.22 6.21
C LYS A 122 5.03 1.95 4.71
N HIS A 123 5.27 2.95 3.88
CA HIS A 123 5.22 2.81 2.42
C HIS A 123 6.25 1.78 1.93
N GLN A 124 7.48 1.85 2.43
CA GLN A 124 8.54 0.94 2.03
C GLN A 124 8.31 -0.48 2.51
N LYS A 125 7.75 -0.71 3.71
CA LYS A 125 7.36 -2.06 4.15
C LYS A 125 6.15 -2.61 3.41
N ASP A 126 5.30 -1.75 2.86
CA ASP A 126 4.21 -2.17 1.99
C ASP A 126 4.75 -2.48 0.58
N ASP A 127 5.81 -1.78 0.13
CA ASP A 127 6.54 -2.07 -1.11
C ASP A 127 7.40 -3.36 -1.00
N ASP A 128 8.15 -3.55 0.09
CA ASP A 128 9.07 -4.68 0.29
C ASP A 128 8.33 -5.99 0.58
N ARG A 129 7.18 -5.94 1.26
CA ARG A 129 6.25 -7.07 1.38
C ARG A 129 5.55 -7.40 0.04
N GLY A 130 5.69 -6.53 -0.96
CA GLY A 130 5.27 -6.78 -2.35
C GLY A 130 6.40 -7.33 -3.25
N ARG A 131 7.65 -7.41 -2.76
CA ARG A 131 8.84 -7.82 -3.55
C ARG A 131 9.40 -9.21 -3.18
N LYS A 132 9.02 -9.77 -2.02
CA LYS A 132 9.29 -11.16 -1.63
C LYS A 132 8.07 -12.04 -1.87
#